data_AF-A0A9E2MJH6-F1
#
_entry.id   AF-A0A9E2MJH6-F1
#
_cell.length_a   1.000
_cell.length_b   1.000
_cell.length_c   1.000
_cell.angle_alpha   90.00
_cell.angle_beta   90.00
_cell.angle_gamma   90.00
#
_symmetry.space_group_name_H-M   'P 1'
#
loop_
_entity.id
_entity.type
_entity.pdbx_description
1 polymer ?
#
loop_
_entity_poly.entity_id
_entity_poly.type
_entity_poly.pdbx_seq_one_letter_code
_entity_poly.pdbx_strand_id
1 'polypeptide(L)'
;MRKNFTLIEIVIVVIILAILVSAAIPIYHNAVESAKERVCVVNQQALLGAVEIYALENDELPADISKLRKEHIEKAWAKVSKQGGWKLKLAYFIVDLDKQGLAYAAWVEKYLGDVKHFRCPKATGAHSYGLNQNLINMSYEDYKNLPDDTIIIADAGGAIFNPDPTQPNTYSFRHEKYKIGQLQPEKRALGIRKKNVIMTVNETGNVEPLNYGQCKKTCEEACEAEEIEPKPSDCEDYCENSYCEHP
;
A
#
# COMPACT_ATOMS: atom_id res chain seq x y z
N MET A 1 -0.54 55.02 16.29
CA MET A 1 0.84 54.69 15.89
C MET A 1 0.77 53.52 14.91
N ARG A 2 1.09 53.72 13.63
CA ARG A 2 1.15 52.62 12.65
C ARG A 2 2.48 51.89 12.88
N LYS A 3 2.42 50.61 13.24
CA LYS A 3 3.60 49.74 13.29
C LYS A 3 4.09 49.55 11.86
N ASN A 4 5.29 50.03 11.58
CA ASN A 4 5.95 49.84 10.30
C ASN A 4 6.63 48.47 10.33
N PHE A 5 6.07 47.51 9.60
CA PHE A 5 6.78 46.28 9.24
C PHE A 5 8.10 46.68 8.57
N THR A 6 9.22 46.16 9.06
CA THR A 6 10.51 46.48 8.46
C THR A 6 10.77 45.57 7.27
N LEU A 7 11.40 46.10 6.21
CA LEU A 7 11.76 45.29 5.03
C LEU A 7 12.64 44.10 5.44
N ILE A 8 13.54 44.31 6.40
CA ILE A 8 14.44 43.28 6.91
C ILE A 8 13.71 42.14 7.63
N GLU A 9 12.62 42.44 8.33
CA GLU A 9 11.81 41.45 9.04
C GLU A 9 11.10 40.50 8.07
N ILE A 10 10.59 41.01 6.95
CA ILE A 10 10.03 40.16 5.89
C ILE A 10 11.12 39.34 5.19
N VAL A 11 12.29 39.92 4.92
CA VAL A 11 13.40 39.21 4.26
C VAL A 11 13.89 38.02 5.09
N ILE A 12 14.07 38.19 6.41
CA ILE A 12 14.50 37.10 7.29
C ILE A 12 13.44 35.99 7.34
N VAL A 13 12.15 36.34 7.44
CA VAL A 13 11.05 35.36 7.47
C VAL A 13 11.01 34.54 6.18
N VAL A 14 11.13 35.18 5.01
CA VAL A 14 11.11 34.46 3.71
C VAL A 14 12.34 33.54 3.59
N ILE A 15 13.51 33.96 4.05
CA ILE A 15 14.72 33.11 4.04
C ILE A 15 14.52 31.87 4.93
N ILE A 16 14.00 32.03 6.16
CA ILE A 16 13.74 30.91 7.06
C ILE A 16 12.67 29.97 6.45
N LEU A 17 11.61 30.51 5.87
CA LEU A 17 10.57 29.71 5.20
C LEU A 17 11.13 28.93 4.00
N ALA A 18 12.03 29.53 3.21
CA ALA A 18 12.65 28.84 2.08
C ALA A 18 13.46 27.62 2.53
N ILE A 19 14.22 27.74 3.62
CA ILE A 19 14.99 26.63 4.19
C ILE A 19 14.05 25.51 4.68
N LEU A 20 12.98 25.85 5.40
CA LEU A 20 12.01 24.87 5.91
C LEU A 20 11.29 24.13 4.78
N VAL A 21 10.83 24.84 3.74
CA VAL A 21 10.15 24.22 2.59
C VAL A 21 11.09 23.30 1.83
N SER A 22 12.36 23.69 1.66
CA SER A 22 13.35 22.85 0.96
C SER A 22 13.53 21.48 1.62
N ALA A 23 13.51 21.41 2.96
CA ALA A 23 13.60 20.14 3.68
C ALA A 23 12.26 19.39 3.74
N ALA A 24 11.13 20.10 3.72
CA ALA A 24 9.80 19.50 3.86
C ALA A 24 9.33 18.72 2.62
N ILE A 25 9.71 19.15 1.41
CA ILE A 25 9.28 18.53 0.15
C ILE A 25 9.64 17.03 0.05
N PRO A 26 10.90 16.59 0.23
CA PRO A 26 11.24 15.16 0.11
C PRO A 26 10.53 14.30 1.16
N ILE A 27 10.41 14.80 2.40
CA ILE A 27 9.68 14.12 3.48
C ILE A 27 8.21 13.94 3.10
N TYR A 28 7.59 14.97 2.53
CA TYR A 28 6.21 14.89 2.06
C TYR A 28 6.03 13.84 0.95
N HIS A 29 6.94 13.79 -0.04
CA HIS A 29 6.86 12.80 -1.11
C HIS A 29 6.94 11.36 -0.59
N ASN A 30 7.85 11.08 0.34
CA ASN A 30 7.96 9.76 0.97
C ASN A 30 6.67 9.43 1.75
N ALA A 31 6.19 10.34 2.59
CA ALA A 31 4.96 10.14 3.36
C ALA A 31 3.74 9.88 2.47
N VAL A 32 3.63 10.56 1.34
CA VAL A 32 2.58 10.32 0.34
C VAL A 32 2.69 8.93 -0.26
N GLU A 33 3.88 8.53 -0.71
CA GLU A 33 4.08 7.25 -1.38
C GLU A 33 3.73 6.06 -0.48
N SER A 34 4.02 6.23 0.78
CA SER A 34 3.77 5.29 1.86
C SER A 34 2.33 5.24 2.30
N ALA A 35 1.68 6.40 2.35
CA ALA A 35 0.25 6.47 2.54
C ALA A 35 -0.50 5.76 1.39
N LYS A 36 -0.04 5.95 0.14
CA LYS A 36 -0.58 5.25 -1.04
C LYS A 36 -0.45 3.73 -0.90
N GLU A 37 0.74 3.23 -0.53
CA GLU A 37 0.96 1.80 -0.29
C GLU A 37 0.07 1.24 0.79
N ARG A 38 -0.02 1.93 1.93
CA ARG A 38 -0.87 1.51 3.05
C ARG A 38 -2.34 1.43 2.65
N VAL A 39 -2.83 2.41 1.91
CA VAL A 39 -4.19 2.38 1.35
C VAL A 39 -4.36 1.17 0.44
N CYS A 40 -3.38 0.85 -0.42
CA CYS A 40 -3.46 -0.32 -1.28
C CYS A 40 -3.52 -1.63 -0.48
N VAL A 41 -2.70 -1.76 0.56
CA VAL A 41 -2.71 -2.91 1.48
C VAL A 41 -4.07 -3.05 2.15
N VAL A 42 -4.58 -1.99 2.76
CA VAL A 42 -5.86 -2.01 3.51
C VAL A 42 -7.02 -2.38 2.59
N ASN A 43 -7.01 -1.86 1.35
CA ASN A 43 -8.00 -2.23 0.36
C ASN A 43 -7.96 -3.74 0.07
N GLN A 44 -6.79 -4.34 -0.10
CA GLN A 44 -6.65 -5.80 -0.29
C GLN A 44 -7.14 -6.59 0.94
N GLN A 45 -6.85 -6.12 2.16
CA GLN A 45 -7.34 -6.74 3.41
C GLN A 45 -8.87 -6.73 3.49
N ALA A 46 -9.50 -5.61 3.13
CA ALA A 46 -10.95 -5.48 3.10
C ALA A 46 -11.56 -6.34 1.99
N LEU A 47 -10.94 -6.42 0.82
CA LEU A 47 -11.39 -7.31 -0.25
C LEU A 47 -11.25 -8.79 0.16
N LEU A 48 -10.17 -9.17 0.84
CA LEU A 48 -10.00 -10.54 1.36
C LEU A 48 -11.12 -10.88 2.33
N GLY A 49 -11.39 -10.01 3.30
CA GLY A 49 -12.50 -10.20 4.23
C GLY A 49 -13.85 -10.30 3.52
N ALA A 50 -14.07 -9.56 2.44
CA ALA A 50 -15.31 -9.62 1.66
C ALA A 50 -15.43 -10.91 0.86
N VAL A 51 -14.33 -11.42 0.31
CA VAL A 51 -14.26 -12.75 -0.34
C VAL A 51 -14.55 -13.86 0.68
N GLU A 52 -14.00 -13.77 1.88
CA GLU A 52 -14.27 -14.74 2.95
C GLU A 52 -15.75 -14.72 3.38
N ILE A 53 -16.35 -13.54 3.50
CA ILE A 53 -17.79 -13.41 3.79
C ILE A 53 -18.64 -13.98 2.66
N TYR A 54 -18.29 -13.70 1.39
CA TYR A 54 -18.99 -14.28 0.25
C TYR A 54 -18.92 -15.80 0.26
N ALA A 55 -17.74 -16.37 0.51
CA ALA A 55 -17.54 -17.81 0.53
C ALA A 55 -18.29 -18.50 1.67
N LEU A 56 -18.43 -17.83 2.82
CA LEU A 56 -19.26 -18.30 3.93
C LEU A 56 -20.76 -18.33 3.59
N GLU A 57 -21.23 -17.44 2.71
CA GLU A 57 -22.64 -17.33 2.36
C GLU A 57 -23.05 -18.23 1.18
N ASN A 58 -22.11 -18.55 0.29
CA ASN A 58 -22.38 -19.29 -0.96
C ASN A 58 -21.70 -20.66 -1.02
N ASP A 59 -20.95 -21.06 0.02
CA ASP A 59 -20.13 -22.28 0.08
C ASP A 59 -19.05 -22.42 -1.03
N GLU A 60 -18.80 -21.33 -1.77
CA GLU A 60 -17.80 -21.23 -2.83
C GLU A 60 -17.20 -19.82 -2.93
N LEU A 61 -15.97 -19.73 -3.42
CA LEU A 61 -15.32 -18.44 -3.70
C LEU A 61 -15.95 -17.76 -4.93
N PRO A 62 -15.99 -16.42 -4.95
CA PRO A 62 -16.61 -15.69 -6.03
C PRO A 62 -15.85 -15.89 -7.35
N ALA A 63 -16.59 -15.93 -8.45
CA ALA A 63 -16.02 -16.02 -9.79
C ALA A 63 -15.16 -14.80 -10.18
N ASP A 64 -15.44 -13.64 -9.57
CA ASP A 64 -14.85 -12.35 -9.86
C ASP A 64 -15.09 -11.42 -8.64
N ILE A 65 -14.17 -10.49 -8.37
CA ILE A 65 -14.35 -9.44 -7.35
C ILE A 65 -15.66 -8.65 -7.54
N SER A 66 -16.13 -8.51 -8.77
CA SER A 66 -17.38 -7.84 -9.14
C SER A 66 -18.64 -8.55 -8.62
N LYS A 67 -18.53 -9.83 -8.20
CA LYS A 67 -19.63 -10.57 -7.55
C LYS A 67 -19.81 -10.19 -6.07
N LEU A 68 -18.84 -9.49 -5.49
CA LEU A 68 -18.93 -9.03 -4.11
C LEU A 68 -20.01 -7.96 -3.99
N ARG A 69 -21.01 -8.22 -3.15
CA ARG A 69 -22.07 -7.27 -2.84
C ARG A 69 -21.54 -6.17 -1.94
N LYS A 70 -22.18 -4.99 -2.00
CA LYS A 70 -21.94 -3.85 -1.11
C LYS A 70 -21.82 -4.27 0.36
N GLU A 71 -22.73 -5.13 0.82
CA GLU A 71 -22.78 -5.61 2.19
C GLU A 71 -21.52 -6.39 2.62
N HIS A 72 -20.97 -7.25 1.76
CA HIS A 72 -19.76 -8.02 2.09
C HIS A 72 -18.57 -7.08 2.30
N ILE A 73 -18.48 -6.08 1.43
CA ILE A 73 -17.43 -5.06 1.44
C ILE A 73 -17.54 -4.18 2.68
N GLU A 74 -18.75 -3.72 3.05
CA GLU A 74 -18.97 -2.90 4.24
C GLU A 74 -18.61 -3.64 5.54
N LYS A 75 -19.03 -4.91 5.66
CA LYS A 75 -18.69 -5.76 6.82
C LYS A 75 -17.19 -5.98 6.92
N ALA A 76 -16.53 -6.31 5.81
CA ALA A 76 -15.09 -6.52 5.78
C ALA A 76 -14.31 -5.24 6.09
N TRP A 77 -14.74 -4.10 5.52
CA TRP A 77 -14.14 -2.80 5.80
C TRP A 77 -14.30 -2.39 7.27
N ALA A 78 -15.46 -2.62 7.87
CA ALA A 78 -15.69 -2.34 9.29
C ALA A 78 -14.68 -3.10 10.19
N LYS A 79 -14.33 -4.33 9.83
CA LYS A 79 -13.32 -5.13 10.54
C LYS A 79 -11.91 -4.53 10.41
N VAL A 80 -11.49 -4.21 9.18
CA VAL A 80 -10.13 -3.69 8.92
C VAL A 80 -9.95 -2.27 9.48
N SER A 81 -10.95 -1.41 9.30
CA SER A 81 -10.92 -0.01 9.78
C SER A 81 -10.83 0.09 11.30
N LYS A 82 -11.47 -0.84 12.03
CA LYS A 82 -11.38 -0.91 13.50
C LYS A 82 -9.96 -1.28 13.97
N GLN A 83 -9.24 -2.10 13.20
CA GLN A 83 -7.88 -2.53 13.53
C GLN A 83 -6.81 -1.48 13.19
N GLY A 84 -7.02 -0.69 12.12
CA GLY A 84 -6.02 0.25 11.61
C GLY A 84 -5.75 1.50 12.46
N GLY A 85 -6.60 1.79 13.46
CA GLY A 85 -6.40 2.91 14.39
C GLY A 85 -6.29 4.29 13.73
N TRP A 86 -5.55 5.21 14.36
CA TRP A 86 -5.35 6.58 13.85
C TRP A 86 -4.43 6.64 12.64
N LYS A 87 -3.44 5.73 12.56
CA LYS A 87 -2.48 5.68 11.45
C LYS A 87 -3.16 5.40 10.11
N LEU A 88 -4.20 4.54 10.11
CA LEU A 88 -5.01 4.30 8.92
C LEU A 88 -5.73 5.57 8.45
N LYS A 89 -6.37 6.29 9.38
CA LYS A 89 -7.06 7.54 9.07
C LYS A 89 -6.12 8.59 8.49
N LEU A 90 -4.90 8.67 9.03
CA LEU A 90 -3.86 9.57 8.54
C LEU A 90 -3.43 9.22 7.11
N ALA A 91 -3.23 7.94 6.79
CA ALA A 91 -2.83 7.54 5.44
C ALA A 91 -3.90 7.89 4.39
N TYR A 92 -5.19 7.64 4.68
CA TYR A 92 -6.27 8.07 3.77
C TYR A 92 -6.29 9.59 3.62
N PHE A 93 -6.10 10.34 4.71
CA PHE A 93 -6.01 11.80 4.66
C PHE A 93 -4.87 12.31 3.77
N ILE A 94 -3.66 11.76 3.91
CA ILE A 94 -2.49 12.14 3.09
C ILE A 94 -2.73 11.82 1.60
N VAL A 95 -3.31 10.65 1.29
CA VAL A 95 -3.64 10.29 -0.10
C VAL A 95 -4.69 11.23 -0.69
N ASP A 96 -5.71 11.61 0.07
CA ASP A 96 -6.74 12.55 -0.38
C ASP A 96 -6.16 13.95 -0.64
N LEU A 97 -5.20 14.40 0.18
CA LEU A 97 -4.47 15.64 -0.04
C LEU A 97 -3.69 15.63 -1.37
N ASP A 98 -2.96 14.54 -1.65
CA ASP A 98 -2.15 14.39 -2.87
C ASP A 98 -2.99 14.37 -4.14
N LYS A 99 -4.16 13.71 -4.12
CA LYS A 99 -4.94 13.51 -5.34
C LYS A 99 -5.72 14.73 -5.81
N GLN A 100 -6.33 15.54 -4.92
CA GLN A 100 -7.09 16.75 -5.32
C GLN A 100 -7.27 17.83 -4.23
N GLY A 101 -6.44 17.92 -3.18
CA GLY A 101 -6.39 19.12 -2.32
C GLY A 101 -7.75 19.69 -1.83
N LEU A 102 -8.72 18.85 -1.48
CA LEU A 102 -9.97 19.32 -0.87
C LEU A 102 -9.84 19.29 0.64
N ALA A 103 -9.54 20.46 1.19
CA ALA A 103 -9.80 20.82 2.57
C ALA A 103 -11.25 20.46 2.94
N TYR A 104 -11.41 19.74 4.05
CA TYR A 104 -12.58 19.61 4.91
C TYR A 104 -13.96 19.36 4.25
N ALA A 105 -14.61 18.28 4.70
CA ALA A 105 -16.01 17.90 4.47
C ALA A 105 -16.32 17.02 3.23
N ALA A 106 -15.90 15.76 3.27
CA ALA A 106 -16.69 14.66 2.72
C ALA A 106 -16.32 13.37 3.45
N TRP A 107 -17.05 13.10 4.52
CA TRP A 107 -16.90 11.95 5.39
C TRP A 107 -16.97 10.63 4.59
N VAL A 108 -16.15 9.66 5.01
CA VAL A 108 -16.22 8.18 5.00
C VAL A 108 -17.31 7.47 4.16
N GLU A 109 -18.50 8.06 4.03
CA GLU A 109 -19.63 7.61 3.22
C GLU A 109 -19.33 7.57 1.70
N LYS A 110 -18.41 8.40 1.20
CA LYS A 110 -18.02 8.40 -0.23
C LYS A 110 -17.13 7.21 -0.65
N TYR A 111 -16.53 6.50 0.30
CA TYR A 111 -15.66 5.34 0.02
C TYR A 111 -16.34 3.99 0.29
N LEU A 112 -17.56 4.00 0.86
CA LEU A 112 -18.22 2.80 1.35
C LEU A 112 -19.48 2.49 0.55
N GLY A 113 -19.30 1.60 -0.41
CA GLY A 113 -20.44 0.85 -0.91
C GLY A 113 -20.26 0.13 -2.24
N ASP A 114 -19.14 0.32 -2.92
CA ASP A 114 -18.92 -0.29 -4.24
C ASP A 114 -17.44 -0.66 -4.39
N VAL A 115 -17.15 -1.82 -4.99
CA VAL A 115 -15.82 -2.28 -5.38
C VAL A 115 -15.07 -1.25 -6.23
N LYS A 116 -15.80 -0.36 -6.92
CA LYS A 116 -15.23 0.79 -7.65
C LYS A 116 -14.44 1.77 -6.77
N HIS A 117 -14.67 1.80 -5.47
CA HIS A 117 -13.96 2.66 -4.51
C HIS A 117 -12.71 2.00 -3.92
N PHE A 118 -12.55 0.68 -4.09
CA PHE A 118 -11.32 -0.04 -3.78
C PHE A 118 -10.36 0.12 -4.95
N ARG A 119 -9.83 1.33 -5.09
CA ARG A 119 -8.76 1.64 -6.05
C ARG A 119 -7.45 1.90 -5.33
N CYS A 120 -6.40 1.28 -5.84
CA CYS A 120 -5.06 1.55 -5.37
C CYS A 120 -4.66 2.97 -5.81
N PRO A 121 -4.17 3.83 -4.90
CA PRO A 121 -3.79 5.18 -5.27
C PRO A 121 -2.75 5.28 -6.40
N LYS A 122 -1.87 4.28 -6.55
CA LYS A 122 -0.88 4.17 -7.63
C LYS A 122 -1.42 3.57 -8.93
N ALA A 123 -2.71 3.23 -9.01
CA ALA A 123 -3.26 2.55 -10.19
C ALA A 123 -3.64 3.49 -11.33
N THR A 124 -3.22 3.11 -12.54
CA THR A 124 -3.56 3.73 -13.83
C THR A 124 -4.37 2.72 -14.67
N GLY A 125 -5.64 2.48 -14.33
CA GLY A 125 -6.44 1.48 -15.03
C GLY A 125 -7.84 1.29 -14.47
N ALA A 126 -8.63 0.43 -15.12
CA ALA A 126 -10.00 0.13 -14.70
C ALA A 126 -10.04 -0.64 -13.37
N HIS A 127 -9.18 -1.66 -13.23
CA HIS A 127 -9.03 -2.47 -12.02
C HIS A 127 -7.71 -2.15 -11.31
N SER A 128 -7.75 -2.25 -9.99
CA SER A 128 -6.55 -2.13 -9.13
C SER A 128 -6.12 -3.46 -8.55
N TYR A 129 -7.08 -4.37 -8.35
CA TYR A 129 -6.91 -5.64 -7.67
C TYR A 129 -7.59 -6.75 -8.47
N GLY A 130 -7.04 -7.96 -8.38
CA GLY A 130 -7.60 -9.17 -8.97
C GLY A 130 -7.64 -10.32 -7.96
N LEU A 131 -8.54 -11.27 -8.20
CA LEU A 131 -8.59 -12.55 -7.50
C LEU A 131 -7.70 -13.58 -8.21
N ASN A 132 -7.04 -14.45 -7.45
CA ASN A 132 -6.22 -15.51 -8.02
C ASN A 132 -7.08 -16.48 -8.85
N GLN A 133 -6.71 -16.68 -10.11
CA GLN A 133 -7.44 -17.53 -11.06
C GLN A 133 -7.58 -18.99 -10.60
N ASN A 134 -6.71 -19.46 -9.71
CA ASN A 134 -6.77 -20.84 -9.21
C ASN A 134 -7.84 -21.02 -8.14
N LEU A 135 -8.45 -19.92 -7.66
CA LEU A 135 -9.40 -19.89 -6.55
C LEU A 135 -10.85 -19.67 -7.00
N ILE A 136 -11.08 -19.47 -8.30
CA ILE A 136 -12.37 -19.13 -8.87
C ILE A 136 -13.34 -20.30 -8.67
N ASN A 137 -14.53 -20.06 -8.10
CA ASN A 137 -15.55 -21.08 -7.82
C ASN A 137 -15.03 -22.28 -7.00
N MET A 138 -13.93 -22.10 -6.27
CA MET A 138 -13.41 -23.12 -5.36
C MET A 138 -14.36 -23.27 -4.18
N SER A 139 -14.63 -24.51 -3.75
CA SER A 139 -15.44 -24.74 -2.55
C SER A 139 -14.78 -24.10 -1.33
N TYR A 140 -15.61 -23.60 -0.40
CA TYR A 140 -15.12 -23.03 0.85
C TYR A 140 -14.29 -24.03 1.68
N GLU A 141 -14.58 -25.33 1.60
CA GLU A 141 -13.78 -26.37 2.27
C GLU A 141 -12.39 -26.53 1.64
N ASP A 142 -12.29 -26.52 0.32
CA ASP A 142 -10.99 -26.57 -0.37
C ASP A 142 -10.16 -25.33 -0.06
N TYR A 143 -10.80 -24.15 -0.01
CA TYR A 143 -10.16 -22.90 0.39
C TYR A 143 -9.58 -22.95 1.82
N LYS A 144 -10.27 -23.59 2.77
CA LYS A 144 -9.75 -23.80 4.13
C LYS A 144 -8.51 -24.70 4.14
N ASN A 145 -8.39 -25.60 3.18
CA ASN A 145 -7.26 -26.53 3.07
C ASN A 145 -6.10 -25.98 2.22
N LEU A 146 -6.25 -24.79 1.63
CA LEU A 146 -5.16 -24.16 0.90
C LEU A 146 -3.95 -23.87 1.78
N PRO A 147 -2.73 -24.02 1.22
CA PRO A 147 -1.49 -23.56 1.83
C PRO A 147 -1.57 -22.08 2.24
N ASP A 148 -1.06 -21.75 3.43
CA ASP A 148 -1.06 -20.37 3.96
C ASP A 148 -0.24 -19.39 3.10
N ASP A 149 0.64 -19.89 2.24
CA ASP A 149 1.45 -19.11 1.30
C ASP A 149 0.74 -18.79 -0.03
N THR A 150 -0.51 -19.23 -0.20
CA THR A 150 -1.29 -18.95 -1.40
C THR A 150 -1.72 -17.48 -1.43
N ILE A 151 -1.33 -16.74 -2.48
CA ILE A 151 -1.81 -15.37 -2.69
C ILE A 151 -3.26 -15.43 -3.17
N ILE A 152 -4.14 -14.72 -2.48
CA ILE A 152 -5.59 -14.74 -2.75
C ILE A 152 -5.96 -13.53 -3.61
N ILE A 153 -5.54 -12.33 -3.18
CA ILE A 153 -5.79 -11.07 -3.87
C ILE A 153 -4.44 -10.39 -4.11
N ALA A 154 -4.27 -9.78 -5.28
CA ALA A 154 -3.07 -9.03 -5.58
C ALA A 154 -3.37 -7.81 -6.45
N ASP A 155 -2.40 -6.90 -6.55
CA ASP A 155 -2.43 -5.82 -7.51
C ASP A 155 -2.46 -6.39 -8.92
N ALA A 156 -3.54 -6.12 -9.64
CA ALA A 156 -3.74 -6.60 -11.00
C ALA A 156 -4.50 -5.58 -11.84
N GLY A 157 -4.30 -5.65 -13.15
CA GLY A 157 -4.99 -4.81 -14.13
C GLY A 157 -6.36 -5.36 -14.53
N GLY A 158 -6.62 -6.64 -14.22
CA GLY A 158 -7.90 -7.32 -14.40
C GLY A 158 -8.50 -7.76 -13.06
N ALA A 159 -9.79 -8.13 -13.09
CA ALA A 159 -10.49 -8.62 -11.90
C ALA A 159 -10.04 -10.03 -11.45
N ILE A 160 -9.33 -10.74 -12.33
CA ILE A 160 -8.68 -12.02 -12.09
C ILE A 160 -7.22 -11.87 -12.53
N PHE A 161 -6.30 -12.50 -11.80
CA PHE A 161 -4.89 -12.56 -12.16
C PHE A 161 -4.36 -13.99 -12.16
N ASN A 162 -3.35 -14.22 -13.01
CA ASN A 162 -2.57 -15.44 -12.96
C ASN A 162 -1.43 -15.29 -11.93
N PRO A 163 -1.29 -16.18 -10.94
CA PRO A 163 -0.21 -16.09 -9.95
C PRO A 163 1.18 -16.46 -10.51
N ASP A 164 1.25 -17.13 -11.65
CA ASP A 164 2.50 -17.49 -12.32
C ASP A 164 3.08 -16.27 -13.05
N PRO A 165 4.24 -15.73 -12.60
CA PRO A 165 4.86 -14.52 -13.16
C PRO A 165 5.20 -14.62 -14.65
N THR A 166 5.31 -15.84 -15.19
CA THR A 166 5.70 -16.07 -16.60
C THR A 166 4.53 -15.91 -17.58
N GLN A 167 3.31 -15.79 -17.07
CA GLN A 167 2.09 -15.75 -17.86
C GLN A 167 1.64 -14.29 -18.11
N PRO A 168 0.86 -14.01 -19.18
CA PRO A 168 0.30 -12.68 -19.39
C PRO A 168 -0.80 -12.35 -18.36
N ASN A 169 -1.05 -11.06 -18.11
CA ASN A 169 -2.11 -10.55 -17.21
C ASN A 169 -2.02 -11.08 -15.76
N THR A 170 -0.81 -11.11 -15.21
CA THR A 170 -0.53 -11.51 -13.84
C THR A 170 -0.69 -10.29 -12.92
N TYR A 171 0.42 -9.78 -12.41
CA TYR A 171 0.46 -8.68 -11.48
C TYR A 171 0.59 -7.32 -12.17
N SER A 172 0.15 -6.27 -11.49
CA SER A 172 0.49 -4.91 -11.84
C SER A 172 1.60 -4.41 -10.92
N PHE A 173 2.84 -4.44 -11.41
CA PHE A 173 4.02 -3.96 -10.70
C PHE A 173 4.04 -2.42 -10.64
N ARG A 174 3.16 -1.86 -9.80
CA ARG A 174 2.89 -0.42 -9.67
C ARG A 174 3.45 0.20 -8.38
N HIS A 175 4.07 -0.62 -7.54
CA HIS A 175 4.72 -0.19 -6.31
C HIS A 175 6.23 -0.33 -6.47
N GLU A 176 6.99 0.42 -5.69
CA GLU A 176 8.44 0.45 -5.78
C GLU A 176 9.02 0.06 -4.41
N LYS A 177 10.14 -0.66 -4.42
CA LYS A 177 10.95 -0.95 -3.22
C LYS A 177 12.40 -0.73 -3.60
N TYR A 178 13.09 0.11 -2.83
CA TYR A 178 14.53 0.24 -2.95
C TYR A 178 15.22 -1.04 -2.43
N LYS A 179 16.27 -1.50 -3.11
CA LYS A 179 17.00 -2.76 -2.82
C LYS A 179 18.41 -2.49 -2.37
N ILE A 180 18.85 -3.04 -1.23
CA ILE A 180 20.12 -2.66 -0.59
C ILE A 180 21.27 -2.81 -1.60
N GLY A 181 22.10 -1.77 -1.70
CA GLY A 181 23.22 -1.73 -2.67
C GLY A 181 22.80 -1.42 -4.12
N GLN A 182 21.50 -1.28 -4.41
CA GLN A 182 20.97 -0.87 -5.70
C GLN A 182 20.29 0.50 -5.59
N LEU A 183 20.87 1.50 -6.25
CA LEU A 183 20.35 2.87 -6.36
C LEU A 183 19.10 2.98 -7.26
N GLN A 184 18.46 1.86 -7.62
CA GLN A 184 17.30 1.82 -8.50
C GLN A 184 16.15 1.08 -7.82
N PRO A 185 14.91 1.62 -7.87
CA PRO A 185 13.75 0.95 -7.30
C PRO A 185 13.40 -0.31 -8.11
N GLU A 186 13.18 -1.43 -7.42
CA GLU A 186 12.57 -2.60 -8.03
C GLU A 186 11.06 -2.43 -8.03
N LYS A 187 10.43 -2.69 -9.18
CA LYS A 187 8.97 -2.72 -9.27
C LYS A 187 8.42 -3.99 -8.64
N ARG A 188 7.37 -3.81 -7.86
CA ARG A 188 6.67 -4.87 -7.15
C ARG A 188 5.16 -4.69 -7.22
N ALA A 189 4.47 -5.80 -7.05
CA ALA A 189 3.04 -5.87 -6.80
C ALA A 189 2.81 -6.28 -5.35
N LEU A 190 1.80 -5.69 -4.72
CA LEU A 190 1.34 -6.11 -3.41
C LEU A 190 0.35 -7.24 -3.57
N GLY A 191 0.48 -8.26 -2.73
CA GLY A 191 -0.47 -9.34 -2.62
C GLY A 191 -0.81 -9.62 -1.17
N ILE A 192 -1.95 -10.24 -0.95
CA ILE A 192 -2.37 -10.72 0.35
C ILE A 192 -2.66 -12.21 0.28
N ARG A 193 -2.09 -12.92 1.25
CA ARG A 193 -2.30 -14.34 1.47
C ARG A 193 -3.33 -14.57 2.56
N LYS A 194 -3.64 -15.84 2.81
CA LYS A 194 -4.47 -16.26 3.94
C LYS A 194 -3.94 -15.69 5.25
N LYS A 195 -4.82 -15.53 6.24
CA LYS A 195 -4.50 -14.93 7.55
C LYS A 195 -4.01 -13.48 7.47
N ASN A 196 -4.38 -12.76 6.41
CA ASN A 196 -4.13 -11.33 6.27
C ASN A 196 -2.63 -10.96 6.17
N VAL A 197 -1.80 -11.89 5.68
CA VAL A 197 -0.36 -11.70 5.51
C VAL A 197 -0.06 -11.01 4.19
N ILE A 198 0.59 -9.85 4.26
CA ILE A 198 0.93 -9.05 3.08
C ILE A 198 2.27 -9.53 2.50
N MET A 199 2.31 -9.61 1.18
CA MET A 199 3.46 -10.06 0.41
C MET A 199 3.75 -9.06 -0.70
N THR A 200 4.98 -9.08 -1.17
CA THR A 200 5.43 -8.41 -2.38
C THR A 200 5.81 -9.45 -3.40
N VAL A 201 5.39 -9.25 -4.64
CA VAL A 201 5.80 -10.05 -5.80
C VAL A 201 6.60 -9.14 -6.72
N ASN A 202 7.83 -9.51 -7.03
CA ASN A 202 8.64 -8.77 -7.99
C ASN A 202 8.40 -9.24 -9.44
N GLU A 203 9.02 -8.57 -10.41
CA GLU A 203 8.85 -8.89 -11.84
C GLU A 203 9.35 -10.30 -12.21
N THR A 204 10.25 -10.88 -11.42
CA THR A 204 10.70 -12.27 -11.58
C THR A 204 9.78 -13.31 -10.91
N GLY A 205 8.76 -12.85 -10.18
CA GLY A 205 7.82 -13.67 -9.42
C GLY A 205 8.29 -14.19 -8.08
N ASN A 206 9.42 -13.67 -7.59
CA ASN A 206 9.84 -13.93 -6.22
C ASN A 206 8.83 -13.30 -5.28
N VAL A 207 8.36 -14.08 -4.32
CA VAL A 207 7.38 -13.65 -3.33
C VAL A 207 8.06 -13.49 -1.98
N GLU A 208 8.09 -12.27 -1.47
CA GLU A 208 8.69 -11.90 -0.19
C GLU A 208 7.63 -11.36 0.77
N PRO A 209 7.68 -11.70 2.07
CA PRO A 209 6.77 -11.11 3.03
C PRO A 209 7.02 -9.61 3.12
N LEU A 210 5.94 -8.82 3.15
CA LEU A 210 6.02 -7.40 3.47
C LEU A 210 6.18 -7.26 4.99
N ASN A 211 7.32 -7.71 5.51
CA ASN A 211 7.65 -7.65 6.93
C ASN A 211 8.59 -6.47 7.20
N TYR A 212 8.02 -5.37 7.67
CA TYR A 212 8.72 -4.12 7.96
C TYR A 212 9.85 -4.29 9.00
N GLY A 213 9.59 -5.00 10.09
CA GLY A 213 10.60 -5.23 11.13
C GLY A 213 11.77 -6.05 10.61
N GLN A 214 11.49 -6.98 9.69
CA GLN A 214 12.53 -7.75 9.01
C GLN A 214 13.26 -6.91 7.96
N CYS A 215 12.58 -5.99 7.27
CA CYS A 215 13.23 -5.03 6.39
C CYS A 215 14.24 -4.18 7.17
N LYS A 216 13.82 -3.51 8.26
CA LYS A 216 14.71 -2.61 9.03
C LYS A 216 15.96 -3.36 9.45
N LYS A 217 15.79 -4.55 10.03
CA LYS A 217 16.88 -5.42 10.44
C LYS A 217 17.81 -5.81 9.28
N THR A 218 17.26 -6.22 8.14
CA THR A 218 18.07 -6.59 6.96
C THR A 218 18.81 -5.39 6.38
N CYS A 219 18.22 -4.20 6.41
CA CYS A 219 18.90 -2.97 6.00
C CYS A 219 20.04 -2.61 6.93
N GLU A 220 19.82 -2.65 8.25
CA GLU A 220 20.85 -2.38 9.25
C GLU A 220 22.00 -3.37 9.12
N GLU A 221 21.70 -4.66 9.02
CA GLU A 221 22.69 -5.72 8.80
C GLU A 221 23.54 -5.46 7.54
N ALA A 222 22.92 -5.06 6.44
CA ALA A 222 23.65 -4.79 5.20
C ALA A 222 24.42 -3.46 5.23
N CYS A 223 23.94 -2.45 5.96
CA CYS A 223 24.65 -1.20 6.19
C CYS A 223 25.89 -1.41 7.08
N GLU A 224 25.74 -2.22 8.13
CA GLU A 224 26.85 -2.66 8.98
C GLU A 224 27.87 -3.50 8.21
N ALA A 225 27.41 -4.32 7.25
CA ALA A 225 28.25 -5.11 6.35
C ALA A 225 28.91 -4.32 5.21
N GLU A 226 28.72 -2.99 5.13
CA GLU A 226 29.26 -2.11 4.08
C GLU A 226 28.79 -2.46 2.66
N GLU A 227 27.62 -3.11 2.53
CA GLU A 227 27.02 -3.45 1.23
C GLU A 227 26.28 -2.26 0.59
N ILE A 228 26.19 -1.13 1.30
CA ILE A 228 25.54 0.11 0.87
C ILE A 228 26.62 1.12 0.49
N GLU A 229 26.65 1.52 -0.79
CA GLU A 229 27.61 2.50 -1.30
C GLU A 229 26.94 3.80 -1.76
N PRO A 230 27.39 4.98 -1.30
CA PRO A 230 28.39 5.19 -0.23
C PRO A 230 27.82 4.82 1.15
N LYS A 231 28.69 4.36 2.06
CA LYS A 231 28.30 3.98 3.43
C LYS A 231 27.61 5.16 4.14
N PRO A 232 26.37 5.01 4.61
CA PRO A 232 25.69 6.03 5.39
C PRO A 232 26.44 6.32 6.69
N SER A 233 26.42 7.58 7.14
CA SER A 233 27.03 7.97 8.43
C SER A 233 26.27 7.41 9.63
N ASP A 234 24.96 7.18 9.45
CA ASP A 234 24.07 6.59 10.43
C ASP A 234 23.19 5.55 9.72
N CYS A 235 23.41 4.27 10.05
CA CYS A 235 22.71 3.15 9.43
C CYS A 235 21.25 3.06 9.91
N GLU A 236 20.97 3.42 11.16
CA GLU A 236 19.61 3.39 11.69
C GLU A 236 18.78 4.49 11.02
N ASP A 237 19.30 5.73 10.98
CA ASP A 237 18.65 6.86 10.31
C ASP A 237 18.50 6.62 8.79
N TYR A 238 19.49 6.01 8.15
CA TYR A 238 19.41 5.63 6.74
C TYR A 238 18.33 4.57 6.49
N CYS A 239 18.30 3.51 7.31
CA CYS A 239 17.36 2.41 7.13
C CYS A 239 15.92 2.77 7.52
N GLU A 240 15.75 3.66 8.50
CA GLU A 240 14.47 4.29 8.80
C GLU A 240 14.00 5.15 7.62
N ASN A 241 14.81 6.07 7.11
CA ASN A 241 14.33 7.07 6.13
C ASN A 241 14.42 6.66 4.65
N SER A 242 15.21 5.63 4.30
CA SER A 242 15.56 5.32 2.89
C SER A 242 15.14 3.93 2.41
N TYR A 243 15.01 2.95 3.30
CA TYR A 243 14.84 1.54 2.91
C TYR A 243 13.55 0.89 3.33
N CYS A 244 13.15 1.13 4.57
CA CYS A 244 12.13 0.31 5.19
C CYS A 244 10.84 1.04 5.50
N GLU A 245 10.82 2.37 5.53
CA GLU A 245 9.58 3.16 5.46
C GLU A 245 8.77 2.75 4.21
N HIS A 246 7.61 2.07 4.32
CA HIS A 246 6.51 2.24 5.29
C HIS A 246 5.45 1.11 5.16
N PRO A 247 4.62 0.81 6.18
CA PRO A 247 3.57 1.68 6.77
C PRO A 247 3.58 1.90 8.29
#